data_AF-A0A2V6C5Q2-F1
#
_entry.id   AF-A0A2V6C5Q2-F1
#
_cell.length_a   1.000
_cell.length_b   1.000
_cell.length_c   1.000
_cell.angle_alpha   90.00
_cell.angle_beta   90.00
_cell.angle_gamma   90.00
#
_symmetry.space_group_name_H-M   'P 1'
#
loop_
_entity.id
_entity.type
_entity.pdbx_description
1 polymer ?
#
loop_
_entity_poly.entity_id
_entity_poly.type
_entity_poly.pdbx_seq_one_letter_code
_entity_poly.pdbx_strand_id
1 'polypeptide(L)'
;MTAAIVRFRWRFTTLLASVFVCAGIAGQEPDSAARGSFGVPLQPFSLHETADAGPRAEPIRVAYYAPRSQPALPPRAESVEAEDDLETTNAFPEINSKRPIVAGDRAILRNGIAYAPSHAPDNIKNAIWAVNTLRRKPYVWGGGHGSFNDYGYDCSGAVSFALHYAGLLDAPLPSSDLRHYGRRGRGRWITIYSRNGHTFAIIAGLRLDTTDLRDGGDVGPRWYADSRDTSGFDPRHPAGW
;
A
#
# COMPACT_ATOMS: atom_id res chain seq x y z
N MET A 1 3.77 65.20 -3.57
CA MET A 1 3.90 65.66 -4.96
C MET A 1 5.31 66.21 -5.14
N THR A 2 6.25 65.44 -5.68
CA THR A 2 7.43 65.95 -6.41
C THR A 2 8.08 64.80 -7.17
N ALA A 3 8.20 64.98 -8.49
CA ALA A 3 8.87 64.08 -9.42
C ALA A 3 10.26 64.62 -9.75
N ALA A 4 11.24 63.75 -9.98
CA ALA A 4 12.38 64.04 -10.86
C ALA A 4 13.01 62.74 -11.37
N ILE A 5 13.04 62.64 -12.70
CA ILE A 5 13.66 61.62 -13.54
C ILE A 5 15.08 62.09 -13.91
N VAL A 6 15.97 61.17 -14.32
CA VAL A 6 17.06 61.25 -15.36
C VAL A 6 18.24 60.37 -14.89
N ARG A 7 18.42 59.14 -15.41
CA ARG A 7 19.05 58.69 -16.70
C ARG A 7 20.59 58.54 -16.66
N PHE A 8 21.03 57.26 -16.74
CA PHE A 8 21.84 56.67 -17.84
C PHE A 8 23.38 56.48 -17.71
N ARG A 9 23.81 55.24 -18.07
CA ARG A 9 25.11 54.71 -18.60
C ARG A 9 26.28 54.47 -17.61
N TRP A 10 27.17 53.46 -17.76
CA TRP A 10 27.67 52.72 -18.95
C TRP A 10 28.44 51.41 -18.56
N ARG A 11 28.36 50.36 -19.42
CA ARG A 11 29.36 49.32 -19.85
C ARG A 11 30.26 48.60 -18.81
N PHE A 12 30.48 47.28 -18.87
CA PHE A 12 31.21 46.58 -19.95
C PHE A 12 30.94 45.07 -19.99
N THR A 13 30.89 44.57 -21.22
CA THR A 13 30.88 43.18 -21.69
C THR A 13 32.26 42.54 -21.57
N THR A 14 32.33 41.24 -21.22
CA THR A 14 33.35 40.32 -21.78
C THR A 14 32.85 38.88 -21.77
N LEU A 15 32.79 38.32 -22.98
CA LEU A 15 32.50 36.94 -23.33
C LEU A 15 33.86 36.26 -23.59
N LEU A 16 34.12 35.09 -23.01
CA LEU A 16 35.28 34.26 -23.38
C LEU A 16 34.77 32.84 -23.68
N ALA A 17 34.67 32.54 -24.98
CA ALA A 17 34.49 31.22 -25.52
C ALA A 17 35.85 30.76 -26.06
N SER A 18 36.40 29.70 -25.49
CA SER A 18 37.63 29.05 -25.97
C SER A 18 37.27 27.68 -26.56
N VAL A 19 37.38 27.61 -27.89
CA VAL A 19 37.36 26.40 -28.70
C VAL A 19 38.77 25.81 -28.70
N PHE A 20 38.92 24.51 -28.45
CA PHE A 20 40.13 23.77 -28.82
C PHE A 20 39.75 22.50 -29.57
N VAL A 21 40.45 22.31 -30.68
CA VAL A 21 40.25 21.32 -31.75
C VAL A 21 41.07 20.06 -31.50
N CYS A 22 40.56 18.94 -32.04
CA CYS A 22 41.05 17.56 -32.04
C CYS A 22 42.53 17.33 -32.43
N ALA A 23 43.11 16.25 -31.89
CA ALA A 23 43.92 15.28 -32.64
C ALA A 23 44.02 13.95 -31.86
N GLY A 24 43.75 12.83 -32.54
CA GLY A 24 43.96 11.48 -32.02
C GLY A 24 45.33 10.93 -32.42
N ILE A 25 45.81 9.93 -31.67
CA ILE A 25 46.86 9.00 -32.07
C ILE A 25 46.67 7.67 -31.32
N ALA A 26 46.72 6.59 -32.09
CA ALA A 26 46.68 5.21 -31.65
C ALA A 26 48.04 4.75 -31.10
N GLY A 27 48.06 3.71 -30.25
CA GLY A 27 49.29 3.02 -29.90
C GLY A 27 49.26 2.15 -28.64
N GLN A 28 48.91 0.86 -28.85
CA GLN A 28 49.61 -0.34 -28.35
C GLN A 28 49.54 -0.75 -26.86
N GLU A 29 49.03 -1.98 -26.65
CA GLU A 29 49.22 -2.81 -25.45
C GLU A 29 50.65 -3.37 -25.34
N PRO A 30 51.04 -3.86 -24.15
CA PRO A 30 51.29 -5.31 -24.08
C PRO A 30 50.76 -6.02 -22.81
N ASP A 31 50.42 -7.28 -23.04
CA ASP A 31 50.17 -8.39 -22.12
C ASP A 31 51.04 -8.45 -20.85
N SER A 32 50.43 -8.81 -19.71
CA SER A 32 50.64 -10.12 -19.05
C SER A 32 50.14 -10.20 -17.60
N ALA A 33 49.63 -11.39 -17.27
CA ALA A 33 49.60 -12.07 -15.96
C ALA A 33 48.44 -11.81 -14.96
N ALA A 34 47.35 -12.55 -15.19
CA ALA A 34 46.72 -13.52 -14.29
C ALA A 34 46.81 -13.38 -12.74
N ARG A 35 45.63 -13.26 -12.11
CA ARG A 35 45.14 -13.88 -10.83
C ARG A 35 43.92 -13.05 -10.36
N GLY A 36 42.71 -13.54 -10.09
CA GLY A 36 42.06 -14.84 -10.11
C GLY A 36 40.69 -14.69 -9.40
N SER A 37 39.73 -15.53 -9.76
CA SER A 37 38.46 -15.81 -9.06
C SER A 37 37.34 -14.77 -9.18
N PHE A 38 36.41 -15.00 -10.11
CA PHE A 38 35.00 -15.30 -9.83
C PHE A 38 34.38 -15.81 -11.14
N GLY A 39 34.40 -17.14 -11.30
CA GLY A 39 33.90 -17.81 -12.49
C GLY A 39 32.38 -17.90 -12.48
N VAL A 40 31.75 -17.32 -13.50
CA VAL A 40 30.53 -17.85 -14.12
C VAL A 40 30.67 -17.62 -15.64
N PRO A 41 30.87 -18.65 -16.47
CA PRO A 41 30.88 -18.45 -17.91
C PRO A 41 29.44 -18.24 -18.42
N LEU A 42 29.20 -17.10 -19.08
CA LEU A 42 28.03 -16.91 -19.95
C LEU A 42 28.19 -17.83 -21.16
N GLN A 43 27.32 -18.84 -21.27
CA GLN A 43 27.30 -19.75 -22.41
C GLN A 43 26.74 -19.03 -23.66
N PRO A 44 27.42 -19.08 -24.82
CA PRO A 44 26.83 -18.67 -26.09
C PRO A 44 25.98 -19.82 -26.65
N PHE A 45 24.72 -19.52 -27.02
CA PHE A 45 23.90 -20.47 -27.76
C PHE A 45 24.50 -20.69 -29.16
N SER A 46 24.91 -21.92 -29.45
CA SER A 46 25.14 -22.40 -30.82
C SER A 46 24.45 -23.73 -30.98
N LEU A 47 23.47 -23.76 -31.87
CA LEU A 47 22.79 -24.95 -32.36
C LEU A 47 23.79 -25.80 -33.15
N HIS A 48 24.07 -27.01 -32.68
CA HIS A 48 24.53 -28.07 -33.56
C HIS A 48 23.82 -29.37 -33.19
N GLU A 49 23.07 -29.87 -34.17
CA GLU A 49 22.35 -31.13 -34.15
C GLU A 49 23.34 -32.26 -34.45
N THR A 50 23.48 -33.20 -33.52
CA THR A 50 23.98 -34.55 -33.79
C THR A 50 23.16 -35.53 -32.96
N ALA A 51 22.46 -36.41 -33.67
CA ALA A 51 21.72 -37.53 -33.12
C ALA A 51 22.68 -38.56 -32.50
N ASP A 52 22.49 -38.88 -31.22
CA ASP A 52 22.77 -40.22 -30.70
C ASP A 52 21.92 -40.51 -29.46
N ALA A 53 21.59 -41.78 -29.28
CA ALA A 53 20.52 -42.31 -28.44
C ALA A 53 20.82 -42.28 -26.93
N GLY A 54 19.87 -41.78 -26.14
CA GLY A 54 19.82 -41.90 -24.67
C GLY A 54 18.37 -41.68 -24.16
N PRO A 55 17.98 -42.25 -23.01
CA PRO A 55 16.58 -42.39 -22.62
C PRO A 55 15.93 -41.02 -22.34
N ARG A 56 14.73 -40.82 -22.90
CA ARG A 56 13.90 -39.61 -22.77
C ARG A 56 13.70 -39.24 -21.29
N ALA A 57 14.10 -38.03 -20.92
CA ALA A 57 13.64 -37.38 -19.70
C ALA A 57 12.17 -36.96 -19.88
N GLU A 58 11.28 -37.53 -19.06
CA GLU A 58 9.86 -37.17 -19.00
C GLU A 58 9.68 -35.70 -18.55
N PRO A 59 8.77 -34.92 -19.15
CA PRO A 59 8.48 -33.57 -18.69
C PRO A 59 7.74 -33.60 -17.34
N ILE A 60 8.20 -32.77 -16.39
CA ILE A 60 7.55 -32.54 -15.09
C ILE A 60 6.11 -32.05 -15.33
N ARG A 61 5.13 -32.88 -14.96
CA ARG A 61 3.71 -32.51 -14.92
C ARG A 61 3.43 -31.83 -13.59
N VAL A 62 3.37 -30.50 -13.58
CA VAL A 62 2.84 -29.74 -12.44
C VAL A 62 1.31 -29.84 -12.49
N ALA A 63 0.73 -30.65 -11.61
CA ALA A 63 -0.72 -30.73 -11.46
C ALA A 63 -1.22 -29.49 -10.69
N TYR A 64 -1.97 -28.62 -11.35
CA TYR A 64 -2.78 -27.61 -10.67
C TYR A 64 -3.91 -28.33 -9.90
N TYR A 65 -3.95 -28.16 -8.57
CA TYR A 65 -5.08 -28.62 -7.77
C TYR A 65 -6.19 -27.58 -7.85
N ALA A 66 -7.22 -27.85 -8.65
CA ALA A 66 -8.46 -27.07 -8.63
C ALA A 66 -9.30 -27.52 -7.41
N PRO A 67 -9.81 -26.60 -6.56
CA PRO A 67 -10.64 -26.99 -5.43
C PRO A 67 -11.97 -27.57 -5.92
N ARG A 68 -12.29 -28.79 -5.48
CA ARG A 68 -13.59 -29.44 -5.70
C ARG A 68 -14.69 -28.66 -4.97
N SER A 69 -15.73 -28.27 -5.70
CA SER A 69 -17.01 -27.83 -5.13
C SER A 69 -17.68 -29.01 -4.40
N GLN A 70 -17.85 -28.89 -3.07
CA GLN A 70 -18.64 -29.84 -2.30
C GLN A 70 -20.15 -29.58 -2.52
N PRO A 71 -20.98 -30.59 -2.80
CA PRO A 71 -22.43 -30.43 -2.79
C PRO A 71 -22.94 -30.20 -1.36
N ALA A 72 -23.70 -29.13 -1.15
CA ALA A 72 -24.42 -28.89 0.09
C ALA A 72 -25.60 -29.87 0.22
N LEU A 73 -25.65 -30.62 1.31
CA LEU A 73 -26.83 -31.39 1.71
C LEU A 73 -27.88 -30.44 2.34
N PRO A 74 -29.18 -30.62 2.07
CA PRO A 74 -30.23 -29.76 2.62
C PRO A 74 -30.39 -29.98 4.13
N PRO A 75 -30.75 -28.93 4.91
CA PRO A 75 -30.94 -29.06 6.34
C PRO A 75 -32.21 -29.87 6.64
N ARG A 76 -32.06 -30.91 7.45
CA ARG A 76 -33.18 -31.70 8.00
C ARG A 76 -33.77 -30.92 9.19
N ALA A 77 -35.01 -30.48 9.03
CA ALA A 77 -35.79 -29.88 10.11
C ALA A 77 -36.23 -30.96 11.10
N GLU A 78 -35.92 -30.77 12.38
CA GLU A 78 -36.62 -31.43 13.48
C GLU A 78 -37.07 -30.36 14.48
N SER A 79 -38.36 -30.42 14.80
CA SER A 79 -39.10 -29.54 15.68
C SER A 79 -38.98 -30.00 17.13
N VAL A 80 -38.58 -29.11 18.03
CA VAL A 80 -38.81 -29.26 19.48
C VAL A 80 -39.18 -27.89 20.03
N GLU A 81 -40.40 -27.78 20.57
CA GLU A 81 -40.85 -26.61 21.33
C GLU A 81 -40.51 -26.77 22.83
N ALA A 82 -40.51 -25.62 23.52
CA ALA A 82 -40.91 -25.41 24.92
C ALA A 82 -39.80 -25.35 26.02
N GLU A 83 -39.57 -24.09 26.43
CA GLU A 83 -39.38 -23.53 27.80
C GLU A 83 -38.03 -23.60 28.57
N ASP A 84 -37.63 -22.39 28.98
CA ASP A 84 -36.96 -21.89 30.21
C ASP A 84 -35.60 -22.41 30.76
N ASP A 85 -34.83 -21.40 31.17
CA ASP A 85 -33.79 -21.35 32.21
C ASP A 85 -32.34 -21.85 31.99
N LEU A 86 -31.46 -20.85 31.88
CA LEU A 86 -30.09 -20.74 32.44
C LEU A 86 -29.00 -21.74 31.96
N GLU A 87 -28.03 -21.26 31.19
CA GLU A 87 -26.67 -20.97 31.67
C GLU A 87 -25.69 -20.70 30.50
N THR A 88 -25.17 -19.48 30.53
CA THR A 88 -24.08 -18.93 29.72
C THR A 88 -22.85 -19.82 29.73
N THR A 89 -22.56 -20.52 28.63
CA THR A 89 -21.18 -20.88 28.26
C THR A 89 -21.04 -21.05 26.75
N ASN A 90 -20.53 -20.01 26.09
CA ASN A 90 -19.66 -20.08 24.90
C ASN A 90 -19.18 -18.66 24.64
N ALA A 91 -18.18 -18.26 25.43
CA ALA A 91 -17.58 -16.94 25.42
C ALA A 91 -16.93 -16.65 24.06
N PHE A 92 -17.66 -15.94 23.20
CA PHE A 92 -17.03 -14.96 22.33
C PHE A 92 -16.24 -14.01 23.24
N PRO A 93 -14.97 -13.69 22.95
CA PRO A 93 -14.27 -12.70 23.73
C PRO A 93 -15.10 -11.41 23.72
N GLU A 94 -15.51 -10.92 24.89
CA GLU A 94 -16.19 -9.64 25.03
C GLU A 94 -15.28 -8.53 24.49
N ILE A 95 -15.46 -8.19 23.22
CA ILE A 95 -14.95 -6.94 22.65
C ILE A 95 -15.97 -5.88 23.03
N ASN A 96 -15.87 -5.39 24.26
CA ASN A 96 -16.74 -4.37 24.84
C ASN A 96 -16.88 -3.14 23.90
N SER A 97 -18.03 -3.08 23.22
CA SER A 97 -19.02 -1.98 23.15
C SER A 97 -18.61 -0.55 22.81
N LYS A 98 -17.34 -0.24 22.53
CA LYS A 98 -16.94 1.11 22.11
C LYS A 98 -16.86 1.18 20.59
N ARG A 99 -18.01 1.43 19.97
CA ARG A 99 -18.14 2.11 18.67
C ARG A 99 -18.19 3.61 18.93
N PRO A 100 -17.05 4.26 19.25
CA PRO A 100 -17.05 5.66 19.64
C PRO A 100 -17.60 6.52 18.50
N ILE A 101 -18.53 7.41 18.84
CA ILE A 101 -19.14 8.37 17.93
C ILE A 101 -18.89 9.79 18.45
N VAL A 102 -18.77 10.74 17.52
CA VAL A 102 -18.77 12.19 17.77
C VAL A 102 -19.82 12.84 16.87
N ALA A 103 -20.46 13.92 17.34
CA ALA A 103 -21.41 14.66 16.53
C ALA A 103 -20.74 15.36 15.32
N GLY A 104 -21.43 15.39 14.18
CA GLY A 104 -21.01 16.11 12.97
C GLY A 104 -20.44 15.21 11.88
N ASP A 105 -19.64 15.83 10.99
CA ASP A 105 -19.12 15.20 9.76
C ASP A 105 -17.63 14.85 9.83
N ARG A 106 -16.97 15.11 10.97
CA ARG A 106 -15.52 14.90 11.12
C ARG A 106 -15.20 13.98 12.29
N ALA A 107 -14.27 13.07 12.06
CA ALA A 107 -13.79 12.18 13.09
C ALA A 107 -12.84 12.94 14.02
N ILE A 108 -12.81 12.53 15.29
CA ILE A 108 -11.86 13.07 16.27
C ILE A 108 -10.99 11.95 16.82
N LEU A 109 -9.72 12.27 17.06
CA LEU A 109 -8.76 11.34 17.65
C LEU A 109 -8.61 11.61 19.14
N ARG A 110 -8.83 10.60 19.98
CA ARG A 110 -8.57 10.67 21.43
C ARG A 110 -7.79 9.45 21.87
N ASN A 111 -6.61 9.66 22.46
CA ASN A 111 -5.77 8.59 23.01
C ASN A 111 -5.50 7.44 22.00
N GLY A 112 -5.26 7.79 20.73
CA GLY A 112 -5.02 6.82 19.66
C GLY A 112 -6.27 6.10 19.13
N ILE A 113 -7.47 6.48 19.58
CA ILE A 113 -8.75 5.93 19.15
C ILE A 113 -9.51 6.98 18.34
N ALA A 114 -9.92 6.63 17.13
CA ALA A 114 -10.75 7.47 16.28
C ALA A 114 -12.23 7.30 16.61
N TYR A 115 -12.92 8.43 16.82
CA TYR A 115 -14.35 8.51 17.06
C TYR A 115 -15.02 8.82 15.73
N ALA A 116 -15.94 7.95 15.30
CA ALA A 116 -16.60 8.09 14.01
C ALA A 116 -17.63 9.24 14.04
N PRO A 117 -17.78 10.03 12.96
CA PRO A 117 -18.80 11.09 12.92
C PRO A 117 -20.21 10.51 12.89
N SER A 118 -21.17 11.17 13.54
CA SER A 118 -22.57 10.72 13.59
C SER A 118 -23.23 10.75 12.22
N HIS A 119 -22.91 11.75 11.38
CA HIS A 119 -23.44 11.91 10.03
C HIS A 119 -22.66 11.12 8.95
N ALA A 120 -21.57 10.45 9.33
CA ALA A 120 -20.88 9.56 8.42
C ALA A 120 -21.78 8.36 8.08
N PRO A 121 -21.82 7.91 6.82
CA PRO A 121 -22.55 6.69 6.51
C PRO A 121 -21.85 5.48 7.15
N ASP A 122 -22.60 4.40 7.34
CA ASP A 122 -22.16 3.29 8.20
C ASP A 122 -20.88 2.61 7.70
N ASN A 123 -20.66 2.56 6.38
CA ASN A 123 -19.42 2.06 5.78
C ASN A 123 -18.19 2.81 6.33
N ILE A 124 -18.28 4.13 6.47
CA ILE A 124 -17.18 4.97 6.98
C ILE A 124 -16.98 4.73 8.48
N LYS A 125 -18.07 4.61 9.24
CA LYS A 125 -18.00 4.28 10.66
C LYS A 125 -17.36 2.92 10.88
N ASN A 126 -17.74 1.92 10.08
CA ASN A 126 -17.17 0.57 10.10
C ASN A 126 -15.68 0.58 9.79
N ALA A 127 -15.25 1.33 8.75
CA ALA A 127 -13.83 1.52 8.45
C ALA A 127 -13.05 2.05 9.66
N ILE A 128 -13.58 3.10 10.31
CA ILE A 128 -12.94 3.74 11.46
C ILE A 128 -12.83 2.77 12.65
N TRP A 129 -13.94 2.10 12.99
CA TRP A 129 -13.97 1.18 14.11
C TRP A 129 -13.10 -0.05 13.87
N ALA A 130 -13.05 -0.56 12.64
CA ALA A 130 -12.18 -1.66 12.28
C ALA A 130 -10.71 -1.26 12.44
N VAL A 131 -10.29 -0.12 11.89
CA VAL A 131 -8.89 0.33 11.98
C VAL A 131 -8.46 0.64 13.41
N ASN A 132 -9.38 1.05 14.31
CA ASN A 132 -9.08 1.16 15.74
C ASN A 132 -8.55 -0.16 16.34
N THR A 133 -8.89 -1.31 15.78
CA THR A 133 -8.36 -2.62 16.20
C THR A 133 -6.89 -2.82 15.82
N LEU A 134 -6.42 -2.15 14.76
CA LEU A 134 -5.04 -2.22 14.27
C LEU A 134 -4.06 -1.35 15.05
N ARG A 135 -4.55 -0.44 15.90
CA ARG A 135 -3.75 0.62 16.55
C ARG A 135 -2.55 0.14 17.39
N ARG A 136 -2.47 -1.15 17.72
CA ARG A 136 -1.36 -1.76 18.48
C ARG A 136 -0.56 -2.76 17.67
N LYS A 137 -0.95 -3.02 16.42
CA LYS A 137 -0.23 -3.95 15.56
C LYS A 137 1.02 -3.28 15.00
N PRO A 138 2.11 -4.05 14.79
CA PRO A 138 3.34 -3.57 14.20
C PRO A 138 3.21 -3.37 12.69
N TYR A 139 4.19 -2.66 12.12
CA TYR A 139 4.41 -2.71 10.69
C TYR A 139 5.06 -4.03 10.29
N VAL A 140 4.56 -4.64 9.23
CA VAL A 140 5.13 -5.85 8.63
C VAL A 140 5.05 -5.69 7.13
N TRP A 141 6.18 -5.72 6.43
CA TRP A 141 6.20 -5.68 4.96
C TRP A 141 5.41 -6.84 4.37
N GLY A 142 4.41 -6.55 3.52
CA GLY A 142 3.48 -7.55 2.97
C GLY A 142 2.36 -7.97 3.93
N GLY A 143 2.35 -7.46 5.16
CA GLY A 143 1.32 -7.77 6.15
C GLY A 143 -0.05 -7.29 5.70
N GLY A 144 -1.06 -8.15 5.83
CA GLY A 144 -2.44 -7.89 5.42
C GLY A 144 -2.77 -8.21 3.96
N HIS A 145 -1.82 -8.73 3.16
CA HIS A 145 -2.07 -9.09 1.75
C HIS A 145 -2.54 -10.53 1.55
N GLY A 146 -2.12 -11.46 2.42
CA GLY A 146 -2.61 -12.85 2.38
C GLY A 146 -3.96 -13.05 3.08
N SER A 147 -4.29 -12.16 4.01
CA SER A 147 -5.52 -12.20 4.82
C SER A 147 -5.77 -10.82 5.42
N PHE A 148 -7.03 -10.42 5.53
CA PHE A 148 -7.39 -9.22 6.29
C PHE A 148 -7.18 -9.39 7.79
N ASN A 149 -7.04 -10.61 8.31
CA ASN A 149 -6.65 -10.87 9.69
C ASN A 149 -5.18 -11.32 9.73
N ASP A 150 -4.29 -10.41 10.11
CA ASP A 150 -2.85 -10.63 10.17
C ASP A 150 -2.28 -10.08 11.49
N TYR A 151 -1.08 -10.52 11.89
CA TYR A 151 -0.43 -10.07 13.12
C TYR A 151 0.12 -8.64 13.00
N GLY A 152 0.51 -8.22 11.80
CA GLY A 152 0.98 -6.88 11.46
C GLY A 152 0.60 -6.49 10.03
N TYR A 153 0.75 -5.21 9.68
CA TYR A 153 0.26 -4.67 8.41
C TYR A 153 1.25 -3.72 7.79
N ASP A 154 1.42 -3.77 6.47
CA ASP A 154 2.10 -2.70 5.73
C ASP A 154 1.15 -1.53 5.43
N CYS A 155 1.70 -0.50 4.76
CA CYS A 155 0.95 0.71 4.41
C CYS A 155 -0.31 0.41 3.57
N SER A 156 -0.17 -0.47 2.58
CA SER A 156 -1.24 -0.85 1.66
C SER A 156 -2.20 -1.89 2.23
N GLY A 157 -1.72 -2.82 3.05
CA GLY A 157 -2.53 -3.76 3.80
C GLY A 157 -3.42 -3.05 4.81
N ALA A 158 -2.91 -2.01 5.49
CA ALA A 158 -3.69 -1.20 6.43
C ALA A 158 -4.81 -0.41 5.74
N VAL A 159 -4.52 0.23 4.60
CA VAL A 159 -5.54 0.94 3.81
C VAL A 159 -6.57 -0.06 3.24
N SER A 160 -6.10 -1.19 2.73
CA SER A 160 -6.98 -2.25 2.21
C SER A 160 -7.91 -2.82 3.29
N PHE A 161 -7.39 -3.02 4.51
CA PHE A 161 -8.19 -3.42 5.67
C PHE A 161 -9.31 -2.42 5.97
N ALA A 162 -9.01 -1.12 5.96
CA ALA A 162 -10.01 -0.09 6.18
C ALA A 162 -11.12 -0.15 5.11
N LEU A 163 -10.74 -0.31 3.83
CA LEU A 163 -11.68 -0.40 2.71
C LEU A 163 -12.52 -1.68 2.74
N HIS A 164 -11.93 -2.80 3.15
CA HIS A 164 -12.64 -4.07 3.26
C HIS A 164 -13.73 -4.03 4.32
N TYR A 165 -13.41 -3.55 5.52
CA TYR A 165 -14.43 -3.41 6.58
C TYR A 165 -15.41 -2.26 6.31
N ALA A 166 -15.12 -1.38 5.35
CA ALA A 166 -16.09 -0.45 4.79
C ALA A 166 -17.05 -1.10 3.77
N GLY A 167 -16.81 -2.36 3.36
CA GLY A 167 -17.53 -3.02 2.27
C GLY A 167 -17.22 -2.43 0.90
N LEU A 168 -16.01 -1.87 0.72
CA LEU A 168 -15.59 -1.17 -0.49
C LEU A 168 -14.46 -1.90 -1.25
N LEU A 169 -13.94 -2.99 -0.68
CA LEU A 169 -12.85 -3.76 -1.26
C LEU A 169 -12.92 -5.23 -0.85
N ASP A 170 -12.89 -6.12 -1.83
CA ASP A 170 -13.03 -7.56 -1.58
C ASP A 170 -11.67 -8.27 -1.39
N ALA A 171 -10.59 -7.73 -1.96
CA ALA A 171 -9.25 -8.29 -1.88
C ALA A 171 -8.21 -7.19 -1.60
N PRO A 172 -7.16 -7.46 -0.79
CA PRO A 172 -6.11 -6.48 -0.54
C PRO A 172 -5.42 -6.03 -1.83
N LEU A 173 -5.06 -4.75 -1.89
CA LEU A 173 -4.36 -4.17 -3.03
C LEU A 173 -3.01 -3.59 -2.59
N PRO A 174 -1.93 -3.83 -3.35
CA PRO A 174 -0.67 -3.12 -3.15
C PRO A 174 -0.81 -1.63 -3.48
N SER A 175 0.16 -0.83 -3.02
CA SER A 175 0.18 0.62 -3.28
C SER A 175 0.09 0.96 -4.78
N SER A 176 0.75 0.20 -5.66
CA SER A 176 0.69 0.38 -7.12
C SER A 176 -0.74 0.34 -7.66
N ASP A 177 -1.57 -0.57 -7.13
CA ASP A 177 -2.91 -0.84 -7.63
C ASP A 177 -3.91 0.13 -7.01
N LEU A 178 -3.69 0.52 -5.76
CA LEU A 178 -4.45 1.58 -5.09
C LEU A 178 -4.37 2.93 -5.82
N ARG A 179 -3.34 3.18 -6.64
CA ARG A 179 -3.28 4.38 -7.52
C ARG A 179 -4.36 4.39 -8.61
N HIS A 180 -4.90 3.22 -8.94
CA HIS A 180 -5.89 3.02 -9.99
C HIS A 180 -7.28 2.69 -9.42
N TYR A 181 -7.38 2.45 -8.12
CA TYR A 181 -8.62 2.13 -7.43
C TYR A 181 -9.64 3.29 -7.47
N GLY A 182 -10.92 2.95 -7.60
CA GLY A 182 -12.02 3.92 -7.55
C GLY A 182 -11.89 5.06 -8.57
N ARG A 183 -12.23 6.29 -8.17
CA ARG A 183 -12.12 7.50 -9.01
C ARG A 183 -10.93 8.36 -8.62
N ARG A 184 -10.43 9.15 -9.58
CA ARG A 184 -9.36 10.13 -9.35
C ARG A 184 -9.87 11.31 -8.51
N GLY A 185 -8.99 11.86 -7.68
CA GLY A 185 -9.27 13.04 -6.85
C GLY A 185 -9.67 12.70 -5.42
N ARG A 186 -9.95 13.74 -4.65
CA ARG A 186 -10.34 13.65 -3.24
C ARG A 186 -11.80 13.22 -3.13
N GLY A 187 -12.07 12.24 -2.27
CA GLY A 187 -13.42 11.84 -1.90
C GLY A 187 -13.97 12.66 -0.74
N ARG A 188 -15.27 12.53 -0.46
CA ARG A 188 -15.94 13.27 0.62
C ARG A 188 -15.56 12.70 1.99
N TRP A 189 -15.58 11.38 2.10
CA TRP A 189 -15.28 10.67 3.35
C TRP A 189 -13.92 9.99 3.34
N ILE A 190 -13.54 9.37 2.23
CA ILE A 190 -12.28 8.64 2.10
C ILE A 190 -11.48 9.24 0.94
N THR A 191 -10.23 9.58 1.19
CA THR A 191 -9.25 9.82 0.13
C THR A 191 -8.02 8.97 0.39
N ILE A 192 -7.71 8.08 -0.52
CA ILE A 192 -6.49 7.28 -0.56
C ILE A 192 -5.45 8.09 -1.30
N TYR A 193 -4.29 8.30 -0.70
CA TYR A 193 -3.14 8.89 -1.35
C TYR A 193 -2.14 7.79 -1.58
N SER A 194 -1.97 7.39 -2.85
CA SER A 194 -1.07 6.29 -3.20
C SER A 194 -0.01 6.70 -4.19
N ARG A 195 1.19 6.13 -4.05
CA ARG A 195 2.29 6.20 -5.00
C ARG A 195 3.04 4.87 -5.00
N ASN A 196 4.03 4.71 -5.88
CA ASN A 196 4.86 3.51 -5.84
C ASN A 196 5.61 3.44 -4.49
N GLY A 197 5.38 2.36 -3.74
CA GLY A 197 6.07 2.06 -2.48
C GLY A 197 5.46 2.66 -1.22
N HIS A 198 4.40 3.48 -1.30
CA HIS A 198 3.71 3.96 -0.11
C HIS A 198 2.27 4.39 -0.40
N THR A 199 1.39 4.17 0.56
CA THR A 199 0.02 4.66 0.53
C THR A 199 -0.46 4.98 1.94
N PHE A 200 -1.35 5.96 2.05
CA PHE A 200 -2.07 6.27 3.27
C PHE A 200 -3.49 6.71 2.91
N ALA A 201 -4.37 6.86 3.90
CA ALA A 201 -5.73 7.33 3.66
C ALA A 201 -6.12 8.44 4.62
N ILE A 202 -6.94 9.38 4.15
CA ILE A 202 -7.72 10.30 4.99
C ILE A 202 -9.14 9.75 5.06
N ILE A 203 -9.60 9.39 6.27
CA ILE A 203 -10.93 8.86 6.53
C ILE A 203 -11.63 9.78 7.52
N ALA A 204 -12.72 10.41 7.09
CA ALA A 204 -13.48 11.42 7.84
C ALA A 204 -12.59 12.53 8.46
N GLY A 205 -11.50 12.88 7.77
CA GLY A 205 -10.57 13.93 8.19
C GLY A 205 -9.41 13.47 9.08
N LEU A 206 -9.34 12.20 9.47
CA LEU A 206 -8.17 11.63 10.16
C LEU A 206 -7.28 10.87 9.17
N ARG A 207 -5.97 10.95 9.37
CA ARG A 207 -4.99 10.21 8.56
C ARG A 207 -4.76 8.83 9.17
N LEU A 208 -4.99 7.79 8.37
CA LEU A 208 -4.49 6.44 8.59
C LEU A 208 -3.18 6.28 7.81
N ASP A 209 -2.08 6.13 8.53
CA ASP A 209 -0.73 5.98 7.96
C ASP A 209 0.04 4.94 8.79
N THR A 210 1.09 4.37 8.22
CA THR A 210 2.05 3.49 8.90
C THR A 210 3.39 4.15 9.17
N THR A 211 3.63 5.33 8.60
CA THR A 211 4.82 6.13 8.85
C THR A 211 4.55 7.12 9.98
N ASP A 212 5.43 7.13 10.99
CA ASP A 212 5.45 8.24 11.95
C ASP A 212 6.23 9.42 11.37
N LEU A 213 5.57 10.56 11.20
CA LEU A 213 6.20 11.77 10.66
C LEU A 213 6.99 12.57 11.69
N ARG A 214 6.84 12.27 12.99
CA ARG A 214 7.54 12.98 14.08
C ARG A 214 8.87 12.31 14.39
N ASP A 215 8.84 11.00 14.58
CA ASP A 215 10.00 10.22 15.01
C ASP A 215 10.66 9.44 13.86
N GLY A 216 10.00 9.39 12.69
CA GLY A 216 10.43 8.59 11.55
C GLY A 216 10.13 7.10 11.72
N GLY A 217 10.08 6.38 10.60
CA GLY A 217 10.02 4.92 10.59
C GLY A 217 8.62 4.31 10.49
N ASP A 218 8.61 2.99 10.39
CA ASP A 218 7.43 2.17 10.13
C ASP A 218 6.87 1.60 11.44
N VAL A 219 6.02 2.38 12.12
CA VAL A 219 5.45 2.04 13.44
C VAL A 219 4.20 1.15 13.37
N GLY A 220 3.70 0.94 12.16
CA GLY A 220 2.47 0.22 11.87
C GLY A 220 1.25 1.13 11.86
N PRO A 221 0.03 0.59 11.65
CA PRO A 221 -1.14 1.41 11.36
C PRO A 221 -1.54 2.28 12.55
N ARG A 222 -1.53 3.61 12.38
CA ARG A 222 -1.93 4.58 13.39
C ARG A 222 -2.83 5.65 12.81
N TRP A 223 -3.64 6.22 13.69
CA TRP A 223 -4.40 7.43 13.41
C TRP A 223 -3.58 8.67 13.76
N TYR A 224 -3.64 9.67 12.89
CA TYR A 224 -3.06 10.98 13.10
C TYR A 224 -4.12 12.06 12.82
N ALA A 225 -4.13 13.10 13.67
CA ALA A 225 -4.94 14.30 13.45
C ALA A 225 -4.28 15.27 12.46
N ASP A 226 -2.94 15.21 12.36
CA ASP A 226 -2.16 16.09 11.51
C ASP A 226 -2.18 15.64 10.05
N SER A 227 -2.20 16.62 9.14
CA SER A 227 -2.03 16.37 7.71
C SER A 227 -0.60 15.92 7.37
N ARG A 228 -0.41 15.49 6.12
CA ARG A 228 0.87 15.16 5.51
C ARG A 228 0.99 15.90 4.18
N ASP A 229 2.22 16.16 3.73
CA ASP A 229 2.44 16.54 2.35
C ASP A 229 1.94 15.43 1.39
N THR A 230 1.14 15.84 0.43
CA THR A 230 0.50 14.95 -0.56
C THR A 230 1.19 15.02 -1.92
N SER A 231 2.26 15.80 -2.04
CA SER A 231 3.03 15.91 -3.27
C SER A 231 3.55 14.55 -3.75
N GLY A 232 3.33 14.25 -5.02
CA GLY A 232 3.72 12.98 -5.65
C GLY A 232 2.82 11.78 -5.31
N PHE A 233 1.70 11.98 -4.61
CA PHE A 233 0.67 10.95 -4.44
C PHE A 233 -0.46 11.16 -5.45
N ASP A 234 -0.98 10.05 -5.97
CA ASP A 234 -2.22 10.01 -6.75
C ASP A 234 -3.41 9.91 -5.78
N PRO A 235 -4.22 10.98 -5.60
CA PRO A 235 -5.41 10.91 -4.78
C PRO A 235 -6.50 10.09 -5.47
N ARG A 236 -7.05 9.11 -4.76
CA ARG A 236 -8.12 8.21 -5.18
C ARG A 236 -9.22 8.14 -4.13
N HIS A 237 -10.44 7.82 -4.54
CA HIS A 237 -11.54 7.55 -3.61
C HIS A 237 -12.49 6.47 -4.13
N PRO A 238 -13.13 5.68 -3.25
CA PRO A 238 -14.18 4.75 -3.63
C PRO A 238 -15.32 5.48 -4.37
N ALA A 239 -15.86 4.89 -5.43
CA ALA A 239 -16.93 5.54 -6.18
C ALA A 239 -18.18 5.74 -5.30
N GLY A 240 -18.68 6.98 -5.21
CA GLY A 240 -19.84 7.33 -4.39
C GLY A 240 -19.51 7.85 -2.97
N TRP A 241 -18.22 7.95 -2.61
CA TRP A 241 -17.76 8.26 -1.25
C TRP A 241 -16.81 9.45 -1.14
#